data_AF-A0AAX3RVX9-F1
#
_entry.id   AF-A0AAX3RVX9-F1
#
_cell.length_a   1.000
_cell.length_b   1.000
_cell.length_c   1.000
_cell.angle_alpha   90.00
_cell.angle_beta   90.00
_cell.angle_gamma   90.00
#
_symmetry.space_group_name_H-M   'P 1'
#
loop_
_entity.id
_entity.type
_entity.pdbx_description
1 polymer ?
#
loop_
_entity_poly.entity_id
_entity_poly.type
_entity_poly.pdbx_seq_one_letter_code
_entity_poly.pdbx_strand_id
1 'polypeptide(L)'
;MISIEMLTGRSTEHLVTLGGPHRLQFNATKAFLAMQQAAARAGFKLQSASAFRDFSRQQLIWNEKFSGKRPVLDKQSQPLDITLLTEGELCEAILHWSALPGASRHHWGTEIDVYDPLRLPAGQSLQLEPWEYESGGYFAELNQWLSDNMATYDFYRPFTAKDAGVAYEPWHISYWPLSHEAEQLLTPEVIKTVLQQEDILGHDWLLANLEYVFNRYIKIAE
;
A
#
# COMPACT_ATOMS: atom_id res chain seq x y z
N MET A 1 -20.55 -2.38 6.14
CA MET A 1 -19.57 -3.08 6.99
C MET A 1 -18.85 -4.08 6.12
N ILE A 2 -17.53 -3.97 6.08
CA ILE A 2 -16.66 -4.84 5.28
C ILE A 2 -16.61 -6.25 5.90
N SER A 3 -16.67 -7.31 5.09
CA SER A 3 -16.53 -8.70 5.60
C SER A 3 -15.05 -9.05 5.79
N ILE A 4 -14.75 -10.16 6.47
CA ILE A 4 -13.36 -10.64 6.64
C ILE A 4 -12.74 -10.97 5.28
N GLU A 5 -13.49 -11.57 4.35
CA GLU A 5 -13.00 -11.86 3.00
C GLU A 5 -12.65 -10.58 2.25
N MET A 6 -13.47 -9.54 2.37
CA MET A 6 -13.19 -8.24 1.77
C MET A 6 -11.96 -7.58 2.42
N LEU A 7 -11.89 -7.60 3.76
CA LEU A 7 -10.80 -7.02 4.56
C LEU A 7 -9.44 -7.66 4.24
N THR A 8 -9.44 -8.94 3.90
CA THR A 8 -8.23 -9.73 3.57
C THR A 8 -7.98 -9.83 2.07
N GLY A 9 -8.74 -9.12 1.24
CA GLY A 9 -8.54 -9.06 -0.22
C GLY A 9 -9.02 -10.30 -0.98
N ARG A 10 -9.74 -11.20 -0.31
CA ARG A 10 -10.30 -12.44 -0.87
C ARG A 10 -11.69 -12.26 -1.47
N SER A 11 -12.30 -11.09 -1.31
CA SER A 11 -13.55 -10.69 -1.99
C SER A 11 -13.47 -9.29 -2.57
N THR A 12 -14.19 -9.07 -3.67
CA THR A 12 -14.28 -7.76 -4.37
C THR A 12 -15.69 -7.19 -4.39
N GLU A 13 -16.64 -7.79 -3.68
CA GLU A 13 -18.06 -7.43 -3.72
C GLU A 13 -18.37 -6.01 -3.24
N HIS A 14 -17.48 -5.42 -2.44
CA HIS A 14 -17.60 -4.06 -1.89
C HIS A 14 -17.07 -2.97 -2.83
N LEU A 15 -16.54 -3.35 -4.00
CA LEU A 15 -15.81 -2.44 -4.88
C LEU A 15 -16.63 -2.00 -6.09
N VAL A 16 -16.35 -0.80 -6.55
CA VAL A 16 -16.79 -0.26 -7.84
C VAL A 16 -15.57 0.16 -8.67
N THR A 17 -15.76 0.25 -9.99
CA THR A 17 -14.69 0.69 -10.91
C THR A 17 -14.42 2.18 -10.73
N LEU A 18 -13.15 2.53 -10.48
CA LEU A 18 -12.66 3.91 -10.54
C LEU A 18 -12.36 4.30 -12.00
N GLY A 19 -11.65 3.43 -12.72
CA GLY A 19 -11.25 3.64 -14.11
C GLY A 19 -10.17 2.65 -14.54
N GLY A 20 -10.23 2.18 -15.79
CA GLY A 20 -9.34 1.10 -16.25
C GLY A 20 -9.47 -0.15 -15.36
N PRO A 21 -8.36 -0.75 -14.91
CA PRO A 21 -8.38 -1.91 -14.00
C PRO A 21 -8.59 -1.53 -12.52
N HIS A 22 -8.60 -0.24 -12.17
CA HIS A 22 -8.60 0.22 -10.78
C HIS A 22 -10.00 0.21 -10.17
N ARG A 23 -10.08 -0.30 -8.94
CA ARG A 23 -11.31 -0.42 -8.16
C ARG A 23 -11.10 0.10 -6.75
N LEU A 24 -12.15 0.68 -6.17
CA LEU A 24 -12.21 1.22 -4.81
C LEU A 24 -13.63 1.01 -4.26
N GLN A 25 -13.84 1.25 -2.97
CA GLN A 25 -15.18 1.37 -2.42
C GLN A 25 -15.89 2.60 -2.96
N PHE A 26 -17.21 2.54 -3.08
CA PHE A 26 -18.04 3.59 -3.71
C PHE A 26 -17.75 5.01 -3.19
N ASN A 27 -17.67 5.19 -1.86
CA ASN A 27 -17.41 6.51 -1.28
C ASN A 27 -15.98 7.00 -1.56
N ALA A 28 -14.99 6.11 -1.49
CA ALA A 28 -13.61 6.43 -1.84
C ALA A 28 -13.48 6.79 -3.33
N THR A 29 -14.17 6.08 -4.22
CA THR A 29 -14.24 6.43 -5.66
C THR A 29 -14.80 7.83 -5.86
N LYS A 30 -15.93 8.15 -5.21
CA LYS A 30 -16.57 9.47 -5.34
C LYS A 30 -15.65 10.59 -4.85
N ALA A 31 -15.01 10.40 -3.69
CA ALA A 31 -14.08 11.36 -3.12
C ALA A 31 -12.85 11.56 -4.02
N PHE A 32 -12.27 10.47 -4.52
CA PHE A 32 -11.09 10.55 -5.40
C PHE A 32 -11.40 11.24 -6.73
N LEU A 33 -12.54 10.95 -7.35
CA LEU A 33 -12.96 11.63 -8.58
C LEU A 33 -13.13 13.15 -8.37
N ALA A 34 -13.66 13.57 -7.21
CA ALA A 34 -13.77 14.98 -6.86
C ALA A 34 -12.38 15.63 -6.67
N MET A 35 -11.45 14.93 -6.02
CA MET A 35 -10.06 15.38 -5.86
C MET A 35 -9.33 15.45 -7.20
N GLN A 36 -9.54 14.50 -8.12
CA GLN A 36 -8.99 14.54 -9.48
C GLN A 36 -9.46 15.79 -10.25
N GLN A 37 -10.73 16.19 -10.11
CA GLN A 37 -11.23 17.41 -10.74
C GLN A 37 -10.60 18.68 -10.15
N ALA A 38 -10.34 18.71 -8.85
CA ALA A 38 -9.65 19.82 -8.21
C ALA A 38 -8.17 19.89 -8.60
N ALA A 39 -7.50 18.74 -8.65
CA ALA A 39 -6.13 18.63 -9.15
C ALA A 39 -6.01 19.14 -10.59
N ALA A 40 -6.98 18.78 -11.45
CA ALA A 40 -7.03 19.26 -12.84
C ALA A 40 -7.16 20.79 -12.93
N ARG A 41 -7.97 21.41 -12.06
CA ARG A 41 -8.08 22.89 -11.99
C ARG A 41 -6.78 23.54 -11.49
N ALA A 42 -5.99 22.83 -10.70
CA ALA A 42 -4.66 23.25 -10.26
C ALA A 42 -3.53 22.93 -11.27
N GLY A 43 -3.86 22.34 -12.42
CA GLY A 43 -2.88 22.03 -13.47
C GLY A 43 -2.21 20.66 -13.35
N PHE A 44 -2.72 19.77 -12.50
CA PHE A 44 -2.21 18.40 -12.34
C PHE A 44 -3.14 17.37 -13.00
N LYS A 45 -2.56 16.33 -13.60
CA LYS A 45 -3.31 15.15 -14.04
C LYS A 45 -3.18 14.04 -13.00
N LEU A 46 -3.85 14.19 -11.86
CA LEU A 46 -3.86 13.17 -10.82
C LEU A 46 -4.44 11.84 -11.35
N GLN A 47 -3.66 10.76 -11.30
CA GLN A 47 -4.07 9.41 -11.71
C GLN A 47 -3.72 8.37 -10.65
N SER A 48 -4.45 7.26 -10.66
CA SER A 48 -4.15 6.06 -9.89
C SER A 48 -3.09 5.24 -10.63
N ALA A 49 -1.94 5.02 -10.02
CA ALA A 49 -0.96 4.03 -10.44
C ALA A 49 -1.37 2.62 -9.97
N SER A 50 -1.95 2.55 -8.77
CA SER A 50 -2.38 1.33 -8.12
C SER A 50 -3.52 1.66 -7.12
N ALA A 51 -4.45 0.73 -6.94
CA ALA A 51 -5.63 0.87 -6.09
C ALA A 51 -5.92 -0.47 -5.40
N PHE A 52 -7.15 -1.01 -5.45
CA PHE A 52 -7.41 -2.34 -4.89
C PHE A 52 -6.47 -3.42 -5.45
N ARG A 53 -5.96 -4.25 -4.54
CA ARG A 53 -5.15 -5.42 -4.85
C ARG A 53 -5.78 -6.63 -4.16
N ASP A 54 -6.09 -7.67 -4.92
CA ASP A 54 -6.60 -8.91 -4.33
C ASP A 54 -5.50 -9.66 -3.55
N PHE A 55 -5.95 -10.62 -2.75
CA PHE A 55 -5.10 -11.49 -1.96
C PHE A 55 -4.07 -12.22 -2.82
N SER A 56 -4.51 -12.88 -3.90
CA SER A 56 -3.65 -13.70 -4.76
C SER A 56 -2.53 -12.87 -5.40
N ARG A 57 -2.79 -11.62 -5.78
CA ARG A 57 -1.76 -10.71 -6.29
C ARG A 57 -0.76 -10.33 -5.20
N GLN A 58 -1.21 -10.04 -3.98
CA GLN A 58 -0.31 -9.73 -2.86
C GLN A 58 0.54 -10.95 -2.47
N GLN A 59 -0.07 -12.14 -2.41
CA GLN A 59 0.60 -13.42 -2.17
C GLN A 59 1.68 -13.70 -3.22
N LEU A 60 1.37 -13.49 -4.50
CA LEU A 60 2.36 -13.63 -5.57
C LEU A 60 3.56 -12.70 -5.36
N ILE A 61 3.32 -11.42 -5.08
CA ILE A 61 4.40 -10.44 -4.84
C ILE A 61 5.29 -10.87 -3.68
N TRP A 62 4.66 -11.28 -2.57
CA TRP A 62 5.35 -11.76 -1.37
C TRP A 62 6.20 -13.01 -1.68
N ASN A 63 5.59 -14.05 -2.23
CA ASN A 63 6.26 -15.32 -2.53
C ASN A 63 7.38 -15.14 -3.58
N GLU A 64 7.21 -14.25 -4.57
CA GLU A 64 8.25 -13.94 -5.54
C GLU A 64 9.44 -13.19 -4.92
N LYS A 65 9.21 -12.29 -3.96
CA LYS A 65 10.30 -11.65 -3.19
C LYS A 65 11.02 -12.66 -2.31
N PHE A 66 10.28 -13.48 -1.57
CA PHE A 66 10.84 -14.48 -0.67
C PHE A 66 11.64 -15.55 -1.42
N SER A 67 11.19 -15.96 -2.61
CA SER A 67 11.92 -16.93 -3.46
C SER A 67 13.00 -16.30 -4.36
N GLY A 68 13.28 -15.00 -4.24
CA GLY A 68 14.31 -14.30 -5.03
C GLY A 68 13.97 -14.05 -6.50
N LYS A 69 12.72 -14.26 -6.91
CA LYS A 69 12.23 -13.91 -8.26
C LYS A 69 12.03 -12.40 -8.42
N ARG A 70 11.87 -11.68 -7.31
CA ARG A 70 11.85 -10.22 -7.25
C ARG A 70 12.91 -9.72 -6.27
N PRO A 71 13.50 -8.53 -6.53
CA PRO A 71 14.42 -7.95 -5.58
C PRO A 71 13.73 -7.62 -4.26
N VAL A 72 14.45 -7.88 -3.18
CA VAL A 72 14.18 -7.35 -1.83
C VAL A 72 15.15 -6.20 -1.62
N LEU A 73 14.66 -5.09 -1.06
CA LEU A 73 15.44 -3.88 -0.88
C LEU A 73 15.69 -3.65 0.60
N ASP A 74 16.82 -3.04 0.93
CA ASP A 74 17.08 -2.49 2.24
C ASP A 74 16.32 -1.17 2.46
N LYS A 75 16.52 -0.53 3.62
CA LYS A 75 15.88 0.74 3.97
C LYS A 75 16.35 1.93 3.14
N GLN A 76 17.38 1.76 2.31
CA GLN A 76 17.97 2.76 1.42
C GLN A 76 17.63 2.46 -0.06
N SER A 77 16.61 1.62 -0.30
CA SER A 77 16.18 1.17 -1.62
C SER A 77 17.28 0.44 -2.40
N GLN A 78 18.26 -0.18 -1.73
CA GLN A 78 19.32 -0.96 -2.36
C GLN A 78 19.01 -2.46 -2.35
N PRO A 79 19.27 -3.20 -3.44
CA PRO A 79 19.04 -4.65 -3.48
C PRO A 79 19.83 -5.40 -2.41
N LEU A 80 19.15 -6.30 -1.69
CA LEU A 80 19.74 -7.23 -0.73
C LEU A 80 20.06 -8.57 -1.38
N ASP A 81 21.18 -9.17 -0.95
CA ASP A 81 21.43 -10.59 -1.19
C ASP A 81 20.67 -11.42 -0.15
N ILE A 82 19.50 -11.92 -0.55
CA ILE A 82 18.61 -12.67 0.34
C ILE A 82 19.20 -14.02 0.80
N THR A 83 20.25 -14.53 0.13
CA THR A 83 20.89 -15.80 0.53
C THR A 83 21.68 -15.69 1.82
N LEU A 84 21.97 -14.46 2.25
CA LEU A 84 22.69 -14.15 3.49
C LEU A 84 21.75 -13.89 4.67
N LEU A 85 20.43 -13.83 4.43
CA LEU A 85 19.44 -13.50 5.44
C LEU A 85 18.88 -14.77 6.08
N THR A 86 18.63 -14.71 7.38
CA THR A 86 17.73 -15.66 8.04
C THR A 86 16.30 -15.47 7.55
N GLU A 87 15.44 -16.48 7.76
CA GLU A 87 14.02 -16.38 7.40
C GLU A 87 13.33 -15.15 8.01
N GLY A 88 13.63 -14.85 9.28
CA GLY A 88 13.09 -13.67 9.97
C GLY A 88 13.56 -12.36 9.35
N GLU A 89 14.87 -12.21 9.11
CA GLU A 89 15.42 -11.01 8.46
C GLU A 89 14.85 -10.81 7.05
N LEU A 90 14.63 -11.89 6.31
CA LEU A 90 13.98 -11.83 5.00
C LEU A 90 12.51 -11.41 5.11
N CYS A 91 11.74 -11.96 6.07
CA CYS A 91 10.37 -11.53 6.32
C CYS A 91 10.31 -10.04 6.64
N GLU A 92 11.15 -9.56 7.55
CA GLU A 92 11.22 -8.16 7.96
C GLU A 92 11.62 -7.23 6.80
N ALA A 93 12.60 -7.64 5.99
CA ALA A 93 13.03 -6.88 4.81
C ALA A 93 11.92 -6.78 3.76
N ILE A 94 11.13 -7.85 3.56
CA ILE A 94 9.96 -7.82 2.68
C ILE A 94 8.87 -6.93 3.27
N LEU A 95 8.53 -7.10 4.55
CA LEU A 95 7.50 -6.33 5.26
C LEU A 95 7.77 -4.83 5.25
N HIS A 96 9.04 -4.42 5.17
CA HIS A 96 9.41 -3.01 5.08
C HIS A 96 8.84 -2.33 3.82
N TRP A 97 8.76 -3.04 2.70
CA TRP A 97 8.35 -2.49 1.40
C TRP A 97 7.10 -3.17 0.82
N SER A 98 6.59 -4.21 1.44
CA SER A 98 5.49 -5.00 0.91
C SER A 98 4.68 -5.60 2.05
N ALA A 99 3.41 -5.18 2.12
CA ALA A 99 2.48 -5.68 3.11
C ALA A 99 2.34 -7.21 3.07
N LEU A 100 2.09 -7.81 4.23
CA LEU A 100 1.77 -9.23 4.34
C LEU A 100 0.46 -9.53 3.56
N PRO A 101 0.37 -10.63 2.79
CA PRO A 101 -0.88 -11.04 2.15
C PRO A 101 -1.99 -11.23 3.19
N GLY A 102 -3.15 -10.62 2.96
CA GLY A 102 -4.26 -10.60 3.92
C GLY A 102 -4.21 -9.42 4.92
N ALA A 103 -3.11 -8.65 4.95
CA ALA A 103 -2.97 -7.45 5.78
C ALA A 103 -2.62 -6.18 4.98
N SER A 104 -2.61 -6.25 3.65
CA SER A 104 -2.43 -5.04 2.83
C SER A 104 -3.64 -4.13 2.95
N ARG A 105 -3.41 -2.86 3.24
CA ARG A 105 -4.47 -1.84 3.24
C ARG A 105 -5.16 -1.72 1.87
N HIS A 106 -4.44 -1.98 0.77
CA HIS A 106 -5.02 -2.01 -0.58
C HIS A 106 -6.17 -3.03 -0.71
N HIS A 107 -6.25 -4.05 0.14
CA HIS A 107 -7.38 -4.97 0.18
C HIS A 107 -8.71 -4.29 0.49
N TRP A 108 -8.68 -3.15 1.21
CA TRP A 108 -9.89 -2.50 1.70
C TRP A 108 -10.60 -1.66 0.62
N GLY A 109 -9.94 -1.43 -0.52
CA GLY A 109 -10.46 -0.55 -1.57
C GLY A 109 -10.52 0.91 -1.15
N THR A 110 -9.69 1.33 -0.20
CA THR A 110 -9.59 2.69 0.32
C THR A 110 -8.28 3.38 -0.05
N GLU A 111 -7.28 2.60 -0.46
CA GLU A 111 -5.93 3.07 -0.75
C GLU A 111 -5.68 3.30 -2.23
N ILE A 112 -4.87 4.30 -2.54
CA ILE A 112 -4.46 4.66 -3.90
C ILE A 112 -3.00 5.09 -3.89
N ASP A 113 -2.21 4.51 -4.77
CA ASP A 113 -0.89 5.05 -5.13
C ASP A 113 -1.10 6.04 -6.28
N VAL A 114 -0.74 7.31 -6.07
CA VAL A 114 -1.06 8.39 -7.03
C VAL A 114 0.17 8.95 -7.71
N TYR A 115 0.00 9.41 -8.95
CA TYR A 115 1.04 10.07 -9.73
C TYR A 115 0.44 11.04 -10.77
N ASP A 116 1.29 11.86 -11.40
CA ASP A 116 0.92 12.67 -12.57
C ASP A 116 1.65 12.19 -13.84
N PRO A 117 0.99 11.48 -14.77
CA PRO A 117 1.65 10.98 -15.97
C PRO A 117 2.17 12.09 -16.89
N LEU A 118 1.74 13.35 -16.75
CA LEU A 118 2.27 14.48 -17.53
C LEU A 118 3.58 15.02 -16.97
N ARG A 119 3.94 14.64 -15.73
CA ARG A 119 5.21 15.03 -15.10
C ARG A 119 6.28 13.95 -15.18
N LEU A 120 5.91 12.72 -15.54
CA LEU A 120 6.87 11.64 -15.73
C LEU A 120 7.78 11.94 -16.96
N PRO A 121 9.11 11.99 -16.80
CA PRO A 121 10.01 12.30 -17.91
C PRO A 121 9.95 11.26 -19.04
N ALA A 122 10.17 11.71 -20.28
CA ALA A 122 10.20 10.82 -21.43
C ALA A 122 11.28 9.74 -21.27
N GLY A 123 10.90 8.47 -21.51
CA GLY A 123 11.80 7.32 -21.36
C GLY A 123 11.95 6.80 -19.93
N GLN A 124 11.30 7.42 -18.94
CA GLN A 124 11.24 6.90 -17.57
C GLN A 124 9.93 6.15 -17.32
N SER A 125 10.01 5.14 -16.45
CA SER A 125 8.85 4.46 -15.87
C SER A 125 8.62 4.95 -14.45
N LEU A 126 7.37 4.99 -14.02
CA LEU A 126 7.00 5.24 -12.62
C LEU A 126 7.64 4.17 -11.72
N GLN A 127 8.36 4.61 -10.68
CA GLN A 127 9.04 3.71 -9.74
C GLN A 127 8.31 3.61 -8.40
N LEU A 128 7.50 4.62 -8.03
CA LEU A 128 6.93 4.76 -6.69
C LEU A 128 8.04 4.76 -5.64
N GLU A 129 8.92 5.74 -5.75
CA GLU A 129 10.06 5.93 -4.83
C GLU A 129 10.05 7.35 -4.26
N PRO A 130 10.52 7.58 -3.01
CA PRO A 130 10.35 8.87 -2.35
C PRO A 130 10.98 10.03 -3.13
N TRP A 131 12.12 9.81 -3.77
CA TRP A 131 12.83 10.82 -4.55
C TRP A 131 12.03 11.34 -5.75
N GLU A 132 11.01 10.61 -6.24
CA GLU A 132 10.12 11.09 -7.30
C GLU A 132 9.20 12.22 -6.78
N TYR A 133 8.88 12.22 -5.48
CA TYR A 133 7.89 13.10 -4.82
C TYR A 133 8.51 14.12 -3.86
N GLU A 134 9.75 13.92 -3.42
CA GLU A 134 10.50 14.86 -2.59
C GLU A 134 11.04 16.04 -3.43
N SER A 135 11.60 17.05 -2.75
CA SER A 135 12.12 18.27 -3.41
C SER A 135 13.13 17.93 -4.52
N GLY A 136 12.86 18.42 -5.73
CA GLY A 136 13.65 18.13 -6.93
C GLY A 136 13.13 16.95 -7.76
N GLY A 137 12.22 16.14 -7.21
CA GLY A 137 11.49 15.10 -7.93
C GLY A 137 10.40 15.65 -8.85
N TYR A 138 10.04 14.90 -9.89
CA TYR A 138 9.04 15.33 -10.87
C TYR A 138 7.62 15.45 -10.32
N PHE A 139 7.29 14.75 -9.24
CA PHE A 139 6.00 14.85 -8.56
C PHE A 139 6.04 15.78 -7.34
N ALA A 140 7.13 16.51 -7.09
CA ALA A 140 7.26 17.39 -5.92
C ALA A 140 6.09 18.39 -5.81
N GLU A 141 5.72 19.03 -6.92
CA GLU A 141 4.60 19.99 -6.95
C GLU A 141 3.24 19.30 -6.68
N LEU A 142 3.00 18.12 -7.25
CA LEU A 142 1.79 17.34 -6.97
C LEU A 142 1.76 16.91 -5.51
N ASN A 143 2.89 16.44 -4.97
CA ASN A 143 3.03 15.96 -3.61
C ASN A 143 2.70 17.08 -2.60
N GLN A 144 3.19 18.30 -2.85
CA GLN A 144 2.85 19.49 -2.07
C GLN A 144 1.35 19.81 -2.18
N TRP A 145 0.80 19.84 -3.40
CA TRP A 145 -0.62 20.11 -3.60
C TRP A 145 -1.51 19.10 -2.86
N LEU A 146 -1.16 17.81 -2.89
CA LEU A 146 -1.86 16.77 -2.14
C LEU A 146 -1.81 17.04 -0.63
N SER A 147 -0.63 17.38 -0.08
CA SER A 147 -0.49 17.73 1.35
C SER A 147 -1.43 18.85 1.78
N ASP A 148 -1.63 19.84 0.92
CA ASP A 148 -2.44 21.01 1.23
C ASP A 148 -3.95 20.78 1.03
N ASN A 149 -4.35 19.77 0.24
CA ASN A 149 -5.74 19.64 -0.25
C ASN A 149 -6.42 18.30 0.06
N MET A 150 -5.69 17.20 0.20
CA MET A 150 -6.26 15.84 0.26
C MET A 150 -7.26 15.64 1.41
N ALA A 151 -7.04 16.30 2.54
CA ALA A 151 -7.92 16.25 3.71
C ALA A 151 -9.32 16.82 3.43
N THR A 152 -9.47 17.72 2.45
CA THR A 152 -10.79 18.23 2.00
C THR A 152 -11.65 17.14 1.35
N TYR A 153 -11.01 16.05 0.91
CA TYR A 153 -11.64 14.89 0.29
C TYR A 153 -11.55 13.65 1.19
N ASP A 154 -11.31 13.85 2.49
CA ASP A 154 -11.11 12.82 3.51
C ASP A 154 -9.97 11.82 3.21
N PHE A 155 -8.99 12.24 2.41
CA PHE A 155 -7.77 11.47 2.19
C PHE A 155 -6.65 11.91 3.15
N TYR A 156 -5.78 10.96 3.51
CA TYR A 156 -4.56 11.20 4.28
C TYR A 156 -3.43 10.29 3.83
N ARG A 157 -2.20 10.51 4.32
CA ARG A 157 -1.06 9.62 4.11
C ARG A 157 -0.84 8.75 5.35
N PRO A 158 -1.01 7.41 5.26
CA PRO A 158 -0.75 6.51 6.39
C PRO A 158 0.75 6.29 6.67
N PHE A 159 1.61 6.41 5.67
CA PHE A 159 3.03 6.05 5.77
C PHE A 159 3.95 7.28 5.67
N THR A 160 4.00 8.08 6.73
CA THR A 160 4.76 9.35 6.78
C THR A 160 6.05 9.28 7.62
N ALA A 161 6.16 8.32 8.54
CA ALA A 161 7.29 8.21 9.46
C ALA A 161 8.49 7.52 8.80
N LYS A 162 9.67 8.18 8.80
CA LYS A 162 10.90 7.66 8.18
C LYS A 162 11.54 6.48 8.94
N ASP A 163 11.25 6.34 10.24
CA ASP A 163 11.78 5.26 11.10
C ASP A 163 10.74 4.16 11.42
N ALA A 164 9.61 4.14 10.71
CA ALA A 164 8.56 3.15 10.87
C ALA A 164 8.96 1.75 10.37
N GLY A 165 8.10 0.76 10.62
CA GLY A 165 8.31 -0.61 10.16
C GLY A 165 8.10 -0.71 8.66
N VAL A 166 7.08 -0.01 8.16
CA VAL A 166 6.82 0.21 6.73
C VAL A 166 7.59 1.44 6.26
N ALA A 167 8.09 1.41 5.02
CA ALA A 167 8.79 2.52 4.39
C ALA A 167 7.91 3.78 4.25
N TYR A 168 8.57 4.92 4.07
CA TYR A 168 7.92 6.18 3.76
C TYR A 168 7.39 6.18 2.32
N GLU A 169 6.08 6.40 2.13
CA GLU A 169 5.41 6.30 0.84
C GLU A 169 4.61 7.58 0.51
N PRO A 170 5.24 8.66 0.01
CA PRO A 170 4.57 9.93 -0.29
C PRO A 170 3.45 9.84 -1.35
N TRP A 171 3.48 8.81 -2.19
CA TRP A 171 2.47 8.53 -3.22
C TRP A 171 1.21 7.86 -2.66
N HIS A 172 1.30 7.25 -1.48
CA HIS A 172 0.25 6.40 -0.96
C HIS A 172 -0.75 7.22 -0.13
N ILE A 173 -1.99 7.28 -0.60
CA ILE A 173 -3.08 7.97 0.09
C ILE A 173 -4.23 7.02 0.43
N SER A 174 -4.90 7.28 1.55
CA SER A 174 -5.94 6.44 2.13
C SER A 174 -7.22 7.26 2.38
N TYR A 175 -8.38 6.71 2.01
CA TYR A 175 -9.67 7.32 2.32
C TYR A 175 -10.08 7.02 3.77
N TRP A 176 -9.87 7.99 4.65
CA TRP A 176 -9.96 7.86 6.12
C TRP A 176 -11.27 7.27 6.64
N PRO A 177 -12.48 7.69 6.18
CA PRO A 177 -13.73 7.26 6.78
C PRO A 177 -13.96 5.75 6.75
N LEU A 178 -13.40 5.07 5.75
CA LEU A 178 -13.54 3.61 5.58
C LEU A 178 -12.28 2.86 6.02
N SER A 179 -11.10 3.43 5.83
CA SER A 179 -9.86 2.78 6.25
C SER A 179 -9.74 2.71 7.78
N HIS A 180 -10.27 3.71 8.50
CA HIS A 180 -10.34 3.66 9.96
C HIS A 180 -11.22 2.50 10.47
N GLU A 181 -12.37 2.22 9.83
CA GLU A 181 -13.20 1.05 10.17
C GLU A 181 -12.42 -0.25 9.92
N ALA A 182 -11.74 -0.36 8.77
CA ALA A 182 -10.96 -1.54 8.42
C ALA A 182 -9.78 -1.78 9.37
N GLU A 183 -9.09 -0.74 9.81
CA GLU A 183 -8.02 -0.81 10.82
C GLU A 183 -8.49 -1.42 12.14
N GLN A 184 -9.69 -1.08 12.60
CA GLN A 184 -10.24 -1.64 13.85
C GLN A 184 -10.67 -3.10 13.71
N LEU A 185 -11.05 -3.51 12.50
CA LEU A 185 -11.52 -4.88 12.22
C LEU A 185 -10.37 -5.85 11.91
N LEU A 186 -9.22 -5.35 11.45
CA LEU A 186 -8.08 -6.19 11.11
C LEU A 186 -7.28 -6.49 12.38
N THR A 187 -7.45 -7.69 12.93
CA THR A 187 -6.75 -8.15 14.15
C THR A 187 -5.71 -9.24 13.83
N PRO A 188 -4.76 -9.52 14.75
CA PRO A 188 -3.87 -10.67 14.64
C PRO A 188 -4.62 -11.98 14.37
N GLU A 189 -5.78 -12.22 14.99
CA GLU A 189 -6.58 -13.44 14.78
C GLU A 189 -7.12 -13.57 13.36
N VAL A 190 -7.55 -12.45 12.75
CA VAL A 190 -7.97 -12.43 11.35
C VAL A 190 -6.81 -12.81 10.44
N ILE A 191 -5.64 -12.19 10.64
CA ILE A 191 -4.44 -12.45 9.83
C ILE A 191 -3.97 -13.90 10.03
N LYS A 192 -3.98 -14.40 11.27
CA LYS A 192 -3.62 -15.78 11.60
C LYS A 192 -4.48 -16.77 10.83
N THR A 193 -5.78 -16.51 10.71
CA THR A 193 -6.70 -17.37 9.95
C THR A 193 -6.31 -17.43 8.48
N VAL A 194 -5.87 -16.31 7.89
CA VAL A 194 -5.37 -16.28 6.50
C VAL A 194 -4.06 -17.06 6.37
N LEU A 195 -3.09 -16.81 7.25
CA LEU A 195 -1.80 -17.51 7.24
C LEU A 195 -1.98 -19.04 7.32
N GLN A 196 -2.91 -19.52 8.14
CA GLN A 196 -3.17 -20.95 8.31
C GLN A 196 -3.87 -21.63 7.12
N GLN A 197 -4.47 -20.86 6.20
CA GLN A 197 -5.27 -21.38 5.10
C GLN A 197 -4.56 -21.29 3.74
N GLU A 198 -3.49 -20.51 3.65
CA GLU A 198 -2.91 -20.06 2.38
C GLU A 198 -1.40 -20.36 2.32
N ASP A 199 -0.89 -20.60 1.11
CA ASP A 199 0.53 -20.90 0.90
C ASP A 199 1.36 -19.59 0.84
N ILE A 200 1.83 -19.15 2.01
CA ILE A 200 2.63 -17.94 2.19
C ILE A 200 4.02 -18.36 2.67
N LEU A 201 5.07 -18.03 1.91
CA LEU A 201 6.45 -18.34 2.31
C LEU A 201 6.84 -17.55 3.58
N GLY A 202 7.64 -18.15 4.46
CA GLY A 202 7.94 -17.61 5.79
C GLY A 202 6.83 -17.85 6.82
N HIS A 203 5.86 -18.71 6.50
CA HIS A 203 4.68 -19.01 7.32
C HIS A 203 5.00 -19.28 8.80
N ASP A 204 5.94 -20.18 9.09
CA ASP A 204 6.20 -20.63 10.46
C ASP A 204 6.76 -19.50 11.33
N TRP A 205 7.72 -18.74 10.80
CA TRP A 205 8.22 -17.55 11.48
C TRP A 205 7.14 -16.46 11.63
N LEU A 206 6.34 -16.20 10.60
CA LEU A 206 5.25 -15.22 10.66
C LEU A 206 4.22 -15.58 11.75
N LEU A 207 3.81 -16.85 11.84
CA LEU A 207 2.89 -17.30 12.89
C LEU A 207 3.50 -17.19 14.28
N ALA A 208 4.78 -17.56 14.43
CA ALA A 208 5.47 -17.47 15.71
C ALA A 208 5.67 -16.02 16.19
N ASN A 209 5.73 -15.06 15.27
CA ASN A 209 6.04 -13.65 15.54
C ASN A 209 4.88 -12.70 15.19
N LEU A 210 3.65 -13.20 15.03
CA LEU A 210 2.53 -12.42 14.47
C LEU A 210 2.21 -11.15 15.27
N GLU A 211 2.26 -11.21 16.60
CA GLU A 211 2.06 -10.03 17.46
C GLU A 211 3.10 -8.94 17.19
N TYR A 212 4.37 -9.33 17.04
CA TYR A 212 5.44 -8.41 16.70
C TYR A 212 5.22 -7.82 15.29
N VAL A 213 4.94 -8.67 14.31
CA VAL A 213 4.68 -8.26 12.92
C VAL A 213 3.50 -7.29 12.86
N PHE A 214 2.42 -7.58 13.57
CA PHE A 214 1.21 -6.76 13.60
C PHE A 214 1.51 -5.36 14.14
N ASN A 215 2.13 -5.28 15.31
CA ASN A 215 2.42 -4.00 15.95
C ASN A 215 3.48 -3.17 15.20
N ARG A 216 4.42 -3.83 14.51
CA ARG A 216 5.53 -3.14 13.83
C ARG A 216 5.22 -2.73 12.40
N TYR A 217 4.49 -3.57 11.64
CA TYR A 217 4.34 -3.43 10.18
C TYR A 217 2.90 -3.26 9.70
N ILE A 218 1.90 -3.55 10.53
CA ILE A 218 0.49 -3.55 10.09
C ILE A 218 -0.29 -2.42 10.77
N LYS A 219 -0.18 -2.30 12.09
CA LYS A 219 -0.78 -1.20 12.85
C LYS A 219 -0.07 0.11 12.51
N ILE A 220 -0.84 1.13 12.12
CA ILE A 220 -0.31 2.49 11.97
C ILE A 220 -0.14 3.09 13.37
N ALA A 221 1.01 3.73 13.62
CA ALA A 221 1.25 4.45 14.85
C ALA A 221 0.28 5.63 14.98
N GLU A 222 -0.35 5.77 16.15
CA GLU A 222 -1.22 6.90 16.51
C GLU A 222 -0.45 8.22 16.60
#